data_AF-A6NVQ5-F1
#
_entry.id   AF-A6NVQ5-F1
#
_cell.length_a   1.000
_cell.length_b   1.000
_cell.length_c   1.000
_cell.angle_alpha   90.00
_cell.angle_beta   90.00
_cell.angle_gamma   90.00
#
_symmetry.space_group_name_H-M   'P 1'
#
loop_
_entity.id
_entity.type
_entity.pdbx_description
1 polymer ?
#
loop_
_entity_poly.entity_id
_entity_poly.type
_entity_poly.pdbx_seq_one_letter_code
_entity_poly.pdbx_strand_id
1 'polypeptide(L)'
;METGKLTYESFIGGFEGEDGKSFNVECSWFYQYEMEENRYEVADGVHYVTADGVTVAITMWTTASGQQRFSASVYSGHMAWYMQGAGLELEEIQTLADHMGLAALCEYA
;
A
#
# COMPACT_ATOMS: atom_id res chain seq x y z
N MET A 1 19.51 31.59 -1.38
CA MET A 1 18.78 30.67 -0.49
C MET A 1 17.47 30.36 -1.16
N GLU A 2 17.34 29.20 -1.82
CA GLU A 2 16.02 28.76 -2.32
C GLU A 2 15.19 28.31 -1.12
N THR A 3 14.13 29.05 -0.82
CA THR A 3 13.11 28.71 0.17
C THR A 3 12.12 27.71 -0.42
N GLY A 4 11.93 26.56 0.25
CA GLY A 4 10.73 25.73 0.12
C GLY A 4 10.67 24.71 -1.02
N LYS A 5 11.66 23.82 -1.17
CA LYS A 5 11.53 22.68 -2.09
C LYS A 5 10.62 21.61 -1.46
N LEU A 6 9.53 21.24 -2.14
CA LEU A 6 8.67 20.12 -1.75
C LEU A 6 9.52 18.84 -1.74
N THR A 7 9.58 18.15 -0.59
CA THR A 7 10.39 16.94 -0.41
C THR A 7 9.53 15.68 -0.37
N TYR A 8 8.26 15.84 0.03
CA TYR A 8 7.33 14.76 0.30
C TYR A 8 5.90 15.28 0.16
N GLU A 9 5.03 14.49 -0.46
CA GLU A 9 3.58 14.67 -0.45
C GLU A 9 2.93 13.33 -0.10
N SER A 10 1.89 13.35 0.74
CA SER A 10 1.07 12.14 0.93
C SER A 10 -0.41 12.43 1.10
N PHE A 11 -1.20 11.46 0.67
CA PHE A 11 -2.64 11.41 0.86
C PHE A 11 -2.98 10.16 1.64
N ILE A 12 -3.66 10.35 2.78
CA ILE A 12 -4.03 9.27 3.71
C ILE A 12 -5.55 9.29 3.87
N GLY A 13 -6.19 8.13 3.67
CA GLY A 13 -7.61 7.92 3.87
C GLY A 13 -7.87 6.75 4.81
N GLY A 14 -8.79 6.92 5.77
CA GLY A 14 -9.28 5.86 6.63
C GLY A 14 -10.67 5.41 6.18
N PHE A 15 -10.91 4.10 6.21
CA PHE A 15 -12.15 3.48 5.77
C PHE A 15 -12.63 2.51 6.85
N GLU A 16 -13.93 2.59 7.16
CA GLU A 16 -14.61 1.70 8.07
C GLU A 16 -15.74 1.02 7.30
N GLY A 17 -15.73 -0.31 7.28
CA GLY A 17 -16.78 -1.13 6.70
C GLY A 17 -17.75 -1.62 7.77
N GLU A 18 -18.74 -2.39 7.32
CA GLU A 18 -19.62 -3.13 8.22
C GLU A 18 -18.80 -4.18 9.03
N ASP A 19 -19.36 -4.64 10.14
CA ASP A 19 -18.76 -5.68 11.00
C ASP A 19 -17.38 -5.35 11.61
N GLY A 20 -17.05 -4.07 11.75
CA GLY A 20 -15.83 -3.62 12.44
C GLY A 20 -14.54 -3.78 11.63
N LYS A 21 -14.66 -4.05 10.32
CA LYS A 21 -13.56 -4.01 9.36
C LYS A 21 -13.09 -2.58 9.20
N SER A 22 -11.79 -2.34 9.32
CA SER A 22 -11.23 -1.01 9.08
C SER A 22 -9.83 -1.10 8.51
N PHE A 23 -9.53 -0.16 7.63
CA PHE A 23 -8.23 -0.05 7.00
C PHE A 23 -7.92 1.41 6.66
N ASN A 24 -6.64 1.71 6.47
CA ASN A 24 -6.19 2.95 5.90
C ASN A 24 -5.42 2.70 4.61
N VAL A 25 -5.46 3.68 3.72
CA VAL A 25 -4.66 3.75 2.50
C VAL A 25 -3.82 5.00 2.57
N GLU A 26 -2.55 4.90 2.23
CA GLU A 26 -1.62 6.01 2.05
C GLU A 26 -0.97 5.91 0.67
N CYS A 27 -0.97 7.02 -0.06
CA CYS A 27 -0.14 7.22 -1.24
C CYS A 27 0.86 8.33 -0.95
N SER A 28 2.14 8.09 -1.24
CA SER A 28 3.23 9.01 -0.91
C SER A 28 4.16 9.21 -2.09
N TRP A 29 4.61 10.45 -2.31
CA TRP A 29 5.57 10.84 -3.34
C TRP A 29 6.81 11.49 -2.71
N PHE A 30 8.00 11.05 -3.10
CA PHE A 30 9.29 11.40 -2.51
C PHE A 30 10.19 12.12 -3.54
N TYR A 31 10.04 13.44 -3.71
CA TYR A 31 10.73 14.22 -4.78
C TYR A 31 12.26 14.36 -4.68
N GLN A 32 12.88 13.78 -3.66
CA GLN A 32 14.33 13.86 -3.44
C GLN A 32 14.98 12.50 -3.19
N TYR A 33 14.20 11.42 -3.15
CA TYR A 33 14.67 10.08 -2.84
C TYR A 33 13.96 9.09 -3.76
N GLU A 34 14.74 8.36 -4.56
CA GLU A 34 14.23 7.21 -5.30
C GLU A 34 14.15 6.03 -4.34
N MET A 35 12.96 5.45 -4.23
CA MET A 35 12.77 4.17 -3.57
C MET A 35 13.23 3.06 -4.53
N GLU A 36 13.86 2.02 -3.99
CA GLU A 36 14.22 0.86 -4.79
C GLU A 36 12.94 0.20 -5.34
N GLU A 37 12.81 0.15 -6.67
CA GLU A 37 11.66 -0.44 -7.38
C GLU A 37 11.41 -1.92 -7.02
N ASN A 38 12.46 -2.62 -6.56
CA ASN A 38 12.43 -4.06 -6.28
C ASN A 38 12.69 -4.34 -4.80
N ARG A 39 11.96 -3.67 -3.92
CA ARG A 39 11.98 -4.00 -2.49
C ARG A 39 11.21 -5.30 -2.26
N TYR A 40 11.89 -6.43 -2.41
CA TYR A 40 11.32 -7.73 -2.04
C TYR A 40 11.25 -7.82 -0.51
N GLU A 41 10.08 -7.57 0.08
CA GLU A 41 9.83 -7.92 1.48
C GLU A 41 9.74 -9.45 1.60
N VAL A 42 10.89 -10.06 1.90
CA VAL A 42 11.01 -11.50 2.16
C VAL A 42 10.54 -11.78 3.60
N ALA A 43 9.23 -11.79 3.84
CA ALA A 43 8.68 -12.35 5.07
C ALA A 43 7.19 -12.70 4.90
N ASP A 44 6.88 -14.01 4.85
CA ASP A 44 5.56 -14.67 4.96
C ASP A 44 4.36 -14.09 4.17
N GLY A 45 4.60 -13.12 3.27
CA GLY A 45 3.60 -12.48 2.45
C GLY A 45 3.37 -13.17 1.11
N VAL A 46 2.28 -12.79 0.46
CA VAL A 46 1.94 -13.18 -0.91
C VAL A 46 2.18 -12.00 -1.85
N HIS A 47 2.71 -12.29 -3.03
CA HIS A 47 2.75 -11.32 -4.12
C HIS A 47 1.51 -11.48 -4.98
N TYR A 48 0.74 -10.42 -5.08
CA TYR A 48 -0.44 -10.35 -5.94
C TYR A 48 -0.15 -9.41 -7.11
N VAL A 49 -0.51 -9.83 -8.33
CA VAL A 49 -0.43 -8.96 -9.51
C VAL A 49 -1.82 -8.43 -9.77
N THR A 50 -1.99 -7.11 -9.69
CA THR A 50 -3.26 -6.44 -9.96
C THR A 50 -3.65 -6.56 -11.43
N ALA A 51 -4.93 -6.31 -11.72
CA ALA A 51 -5.49 -6.31 -13.07
C ALA A 51 -4.79 -5.32 -14.02
N ASP A 52 -4.20 -4.24 -13.49
CA ASP A 52 -3.40 -3.26 -14.22
C ASP A 52 -1.88 -3.55 -14.22
N GLY A 53 -1.46 -4.70 -13.68
CA GLY A 53 -0.11 -5.24 -13.86
C GLY A 53 0.91 -4.85 -12.78
N VAL A 54 0.48 -4.24 -11.67
CA VAL A 54 1.37 -3.88 -10.55
C VAL A 54 1.48 -5.04 -9.57
N THR A 55 2.71 -5.32 -9.12
CA THR A 55 2.94 -6.33 -8.08
C THR A 55 2.81 -5.70 -6.70
N VAL A 56 1.87 -6.20 -5.90
CA VAL A 56 1.61 -5.79 -4.53
C VAL A 56 2.15 -6.86 -3.58
N ALA A 57 2.95 -6.46 -2.60
CA ALA A 57 3.34 -7.33 -1.49
C ALA A 57 2.28 -7.27 -0.41
N ILE A 58 1.69 -8.41 -0.03
CA ILE A 58 0.64 -8.50 0.98
C ILE A 58 1.10 -9.41 2.12
N THR A 59 1.11 -8.89 3.33
CA THR A 59 1.44 -9.63 4.56
C THR A 59 0.22 -9.66 5.46
N MET A 60 -0.13 -10.85 5.97
CA MET A 60 -1.24 -11.03 6.91
C MET A 60 -0.74 -11.74 8.15
N TRP A 61 -1.26 -11.35 9.32
CA TRP A 61 -0.90 -11.97 10.58
C TRP A 61 -2.03 -11.88 11.60
N THR A 62 -2.03 -12.82 12.55
CA THR A 62 -2.99 -12.82 13.66
C THR A 62 -2.32 -12.29 14.91
N THR A 63 -2.92 -11.29 15.55
CA THR A 63 -2.41 -10.75 16.82
C THR A 63 -2.60 -11.74 17.97
N ALA A 64 -1.92 -11.50 19.10
CA ALA A 64 -2.11 -12.31 20.31
C ALA A 64 -3.57 -12.32 20.84
N SER A 65 -4.38 -11.30 20.49
CA SER A 65 -5.81 -11.24 20.84
C SER A 65 -6.70 -11.98 19.85
N GLY A 66 -6.15 -12.66 18.84
CA GLY A 66 -6.89 -13.38 17.81
C GLY A 66 -7.41 -12.50 16.67
N GLN A 67 -7.04 -11.22 16.61
CA GLN A 67 -7.48 -10.34 15.53
C GLN A 67 -6.59 -10.51 14.30
N GLN A 68 -7.19 -10.74 13.14
CA GLN A 68 -6.48 -10.75 11.86
C GLN A 68 -6.14 -9.32 11.43
N ARG A 69 -4.88 -9.10 11.04
CA ARG A 69 -4.30 -7.83 10.58
C ARG A 69 -3.59 -8.06 9.25
N PHE A 70 -3.44 -6.99 8.48
CA PHE A 70 -2.71 -7.04 7.22
C PHE A 70 -1.97 -5.73 6.93
N SER A 71 -0.99 -5.84 6.05
CA SER A 71 -0.34 -4.74 5.34
C SER A 71 -0.18 -5.13 3.86
N ALA A 72 -0.37 -4.19 2.96
CA ALA A 72 -0.14 -4.33 1.54
C ALA A 72 0.65 -3.12 1.04
N SER A 73 1.63 -3.33 0.17
CA SER A 73 2.53 -2.26 -0.27
C SER A 73 2.96 -2.38 -1.73
N VAL A 74 3.23 -1.22 -2.33
CA VAL A 74 3.91 -1.04 -3.62
C VAL A 74 4.96 0.05 -3.45
N TYR A 75 6.14 -0.19 -4.01
CA TYR A 75 7.20 0.81 -4.13
C TYR A 75 7.60 0.91 -5.60
N SER A 76 7.59 2.11 -6.15
CA SER A 76 7.93 2.37 -7.55
C SER A 76 8.58 3.73 -7.65
N GLY A 77 9.88 3.81 -7.94
CA GLY A 77 10.59 5.09 -8.11
C GLY A 77 10.37 6.03 -6.93
N HIS A 78 9.78 7.20 -7.16
CA HIS A 78 9.46 8.15 -6.10
C HIS A 78 8.11 7.93 -5.41
N MET A 79 7.37 6.87 -5.71
CA MET A 79 6.03 6.62 -5.18
C MET A 79 5.99 5.39 -4.27
N ALA A 80 5.30 5.53 -3.14
CA ALA A 80 4.89 4.40 -2.31
C ALA A 80 3.37 4.40 -2.15
N TRP A 81 2.79 3.21 -2.28
CA TRP A 81 1.42 2.95 -1.87
C TRP A 81 1.44 1.96 -0.70
N TYR A 82 0.64 2.24 0.31
CA TYR A 82 0.54 1.40 1.49
C TYR A 82 -0.90 1.30 1.97
N MET A 83 -1.32 0.09 2.30
CA MET A 83 -2.64 -0.19 2.87
C MET A 83 -2.47 -1.12 4.06
N GLN A 84 -3.11 -0.80 5.18
CA GLN A 84 -3.08 -1.68 6.36
C GLN A 84 -4.40 -1.63 7.09
N GLY A 85 -4.73 -2.70 7.80
CA GLY A 85 -6.01 -2.77 8.50
C GLY A 85 -6.23 -4.05 9.28
N ALA A 86 -7.49 -4.31 9.59
CA ALA A 86 -7.96 -5.47 10.33
C ALA A 86 -9.24 -6.05 9.75
N GLY A 87 -9.36 -7.38 9.84
CA GLY A 87 -10.60 -8.10 9.51
C GLY A 87 -10.93 -8.22 8.02
N LEU A 88 -9.99 -7.90 7.12
CA LEU A 88 -10.13 -8.18 5.69
C LEU A 88 -9.49 -9.53 5.36
N GLU A 89 -10.22 -10.33 4.59
CA GLU A 89 -9.68 -11.54 3.98
C GLU A 89 -8.78 -11.19 2.77
N LEU A 90 -7.95 -12.14 2.35
CA LEU A 90 -6.96 -11.92 1.29
C LEU A 90 -7.62 -11.46 -0.02
N GLU A 91 -8.73 -12.09 -0.41
CA GLU A 91 -9.45 -11.75 -1.64
C GLU A 91 -10.04 -10.33 -1.61
N GLU A 92 -10.42 -9.84 -0.43
CA GLU A 92 -10.90 -8.45 -0.25
C GLU A 92 -9.76 -7.45 -0.44
N ILE A 93 -8.57 -7.75 0.11
CA ILE A 93 -7.36 -6.93 -0.07
C ILE A 93 -6.97 -6.85 -1.55
N GLN A 94 -6.99 -7.99 -2.25
CA GLN A 94 -6.71 -8.07 -3.69
C GLN A 94 -7.69 -7.25 -4.52
N THR A 95 -8.99 -7.36 -4.22
CA THR A 95 -10.05 -6.58 -4.89
C THR A 95 -9.87 -5.08 -4.69
N LEU A 96 -9.50 -4.67 -3.47
CA LEU A 96 -9.24 -3.27 -3.18
C LEU A 96 -8.00 -2.76 -3.93
N ALA A 97 -6.93 -3.55 -3.99
CA ALA A 97 -5.74 -3.21 -4.77
C ALA A 97 -6.06 -3.01 -6.27
N ASP A 98 -6.88 -3.87 -6.86
CA ASP A 98 -7.35 -3.71 -8.25
C ASP A 98 -8.11 -2.41 -8.49
N HIS A 99 -8.91 -1.98 -7.51
CA HIS A 99 -9.72 -0.77 -7.62
C HIS A 99 -8.93 0.53 -7.45
N MET A 100 -7.69 0.46 -6.95
CA MET A 100 -6.86 1.65 -6.74
C MET A 100 -6.25 2.20 -8.04
N GLY A 101 -6.19 1.42 -9.12
CA GLY A 101 -5.53 1.83 -10.36
C GLY A 101 -4.04 2.14 -10.16
N LEU A 102 -3.33 1.22 -9.49
CA LEU A 102 -1.95 1.40 -9.04
C LEU A 102 -0.97 1.71 -10.18
N ALA A 103 -1.21 1.19 -11.38
CA ALA A 103 -0.36 1.48 -12.54
C ALA A 103 -0.32 2.98 -12.84
N ALA A 104 -1.47 3.65 -12.78
CA ALA A 104 -1.55 5.09 -12.99
C ALA A 104 -0.82 5.87 -11.88
N LEU A 105 -0.83 5.38 -10.64
CA LEU A 105 -0.07 6.00 -9.55
C LEU A 105 1.45 5.84 -9.76
N CYS A 106 1.89 4.71 -10.28
CA CYS A 106 3.29 4.45 -10.62
C CYS A 106 3.79 5.30 -11.80
N GLU A 107 2.93 5.71 -12.73
CA GLU A 107 3.32 6.59 -13.85
C GLU A 107 3.72 8.01 -13.42
N TYR A 108 3.26 8.47 -12.25
CA TYR A 108 3.63 9.77 -11.67
C TYR A 108 4.82 9.69 -10.70
N ALA A 109 5.51 8.55 -10.68
CA ALA A 109 6.67 8.29 -9.84
C ALA A 109 8.01 8.72 -10.45
#